data_AF-A0A962NRB7-F1
#
_entry.id   AF-A0A962NRB7-F1
#
_cell.length_a   1.000
_cell.length_b   1.000
_cell.length_c   1.000
_cell.angle_alpha   90.00
_cell.angle_beta   90.00
_cell.angle_gamma   90.00
#
_symmetry.space_group_name_H-M   'P 1'
#
loop_
_entity.id
_entity.type
_entity.pdbx_description
1 polymer ?
#
loop_
_entity_poly.entity_id
_entity_poly.type
_entity_poly.pdbx_seq_one_letter_code
_entity_poly.pdbx_strand_id
1 'polypeptide(L)'
;MNIAAASQQDTIKALQAVGQNRWEVGRELTARAHDPLAVKLYYWLSYTQNPGLTDYTGMVQFIRRNPDWPGISALTKDAESHMPSTMSPHEIIAWFSDYPPATAAGLDRYLGALIAGGRQSEAKKILSDWWAQNTMPREDQRHIFRIYGQFLTRADHQRRFDALLLRGSNDSALAIADVLGKGYPELAAARIALRRQNGNVNALINRVPASLRKDPGLLYERLRWRRKNDLDAGAVEILRRMPSADKIHNLEDWWKELHIIIRRLSEKKN
;
A
#
# COMPACT_ATOMS: atom_id res chain seq x y z
N MET A 1 3.30 18.76 50.01
CA MET A 1 3.64 17.64 49.11
C MET A 1 3.58 18.19 47.69
N ASN A 2 4.67 18.11 46.93
CA ASN A 2 4.80 18.81 45.65
C ASN A 2 3.90 18.13 44.59
N ILE A 3 2.94 18.87 44.03
CA ILE A 3 1.92 18.35 43.10
C ILE A 3 2.57 17.66 41.89
N ALA A 4 3.70 18.18 41.42
CA ALA A 4 4.48 17.60 40.32
C ALA A 4 5.07 16.21 40.66
N ALA A 5 5.51 15.99 41.89
CA ALA A 5 6.08 14.71 42.32
C ALA A 5 5.01 13.63 42.52
N ALA A 6 3.83 14.02 43.02
CA ALA A 6 2.67 13.12 43.14
C ALA A 6 2.13 12.71 41.76
N SER A 7 2.03 13.66 40.82
CA SER A 7 1.64 13.42 39.42
C SER A 7 2.58 12.41 38.74
N GLN A 8 3.90 12.60 38.87
CA GLN A 8 4.89 11.67 38.29
C GLN A 8 4.79 10.25 38.88
N GLN A 9 4.55 10.14 40.19
CA GLN A 9 4.43 8.84 40.86
C GLN A 9 3.16 8.10 40.41
N ASP A 10 2.05 8.81 40.23
CA ASP A 10 0.80 8.22 39.75
C ASP A 10 0.89 7.81 38.28
N THR A 11 1.60 8.58 37.44
CA THR A 11 1.92 8.19 36.05
C THR A 11 2.70 6.87 36.03
N ILE A 12 3.75 6.71 36.85
CA ILE A 12 4.54 5.47 36.89
C ILE A 12 3.67 4.28 37.35
N LYS A 13 2.86 4.46 38.40
CA LYS A 13 1.96 3.41 38.90
C LYS A 13 0.91 3.03 37.87
N ALA A 14 0.36 4.00 37.13
CA ALA A 14 -0.60 3.75 36.07
C ALA A 14 -0.01 2.85 34.98
N LEU A 15 1.20 3.16 34.52
CA LEU A 15 1.89 2.37 33.49
C LEU A 15 2.27 0.97 34.00
N GLN A 16 2.68 0.85 35.25
CA GLN A 16 2.92 -0.45 35.89
C GLN A 16 1.65 -1.30 35.98
N ALA A 17 0.51 -0.68 36.31
CA ALA A 17 -0.77 -1.37 36.35
C ALA A 17 -1.17 -1.87 34.95
N VAL A 18 -1.02 -1.02 33.92
CA VAL A 18 -1.23 -1.40 32.51
C VAL A 18 -0.33 -2.57 32.10
N GLY A 19 0.97 -2.51 32.38
CA GLY A 19 1.93 -3.58 32.07
C GLY A 19 1.64 -4.91 32.78
N GLN A 20 0.81 -4.89 33.82
CA GLN A 20 0.34 -6.07 34.55
C GLN A 20 -1.10 -6.47 34.16
N ASN A 21 -1.62 -5.97 33.04
CA ASN A 21 -2.99 -6.15 32.56
C ASN A 21 -4.08 -5.64 33.52
N ARG A 22 -3.75 -4.76 34.48
CA ARG A 22 -4.69 -4.13 35.41
C ARG A 22 -5.24 -2.82 34.84
N TRP A 23 -6.01 -2.94 33.75
CA TRP A 23 -6.48 -1.82 32.93
C TRP A 23 -7.38 -0.81 33.65
N GLU A 24 -8.25 -1.29 34.55
CA GLU A 24 -9.14 -0.44 35.35
C GLU A 24 -8.34 0.39 36.36
N VAL A 25 -7.42 -0.25 37.10
CA VAL A 25 -6.50 0.42 38.04
C VAL A 25 -5.63 1.44 37.30
N GLY A 26 -5.13 1.08 36.12
CA GLY A 26 -4.39 2.00 35.25
C GLY A 26 -5.21 3.24 34.86
N ARG A 27 -6.50 3.08 34.57
CA ARG A 27 -7.42 4.18 34.23
C ARG A 27 -7.57 5.16 35.39
N GLU A 28 -7.83 4.64 36.58
CA GLU A 28 -8.04 5.46 37.77
C GLU A 28 -6.79 6.25 38.15
N LEU A 29 -5.63 5.59 38.13
CA LEU A 29 -4.35 6.24 38.43
C LEU A 29 -4.01 7.32 37.39
N THR A 30 -4.30 7.06 36.12
CA THR A 30 -4.11 8.03 35.04
C THR A 30 -5.02 9.25 35.22
N ALA A 31 -6.28 9.05 35.62
CA ALA A 31 -7.21 10.15 35.90
C ALA A 31 -6.74 11.02 37.09
N ARG A 32 -6.12 10.40 38.11
CA ARG A 32 -5.57 11.11 39.29
C ARG A 32 -4.27 11.86 39.00
N ALA A 33 -3.46 11.36 38.06
CA ALA A 33 -2.16 11.95 37.73
C ALA A 33 -2.27 13.37 37.13
N HIS A 34 -3.42 13.74 36.54
CA HIS A 34 -3.64 15.00 35.81
C HIS A 34 -2.54 15.29 34.75
N ASP A 35 -1.87 14.25 34.25
CA ASP A 35 -0.79 14.33 33.28
C ASP A 35 -1.34 14.01 31.88
N PRO A 36 -1.41 15.00 30.95
CA PRO A 36 -1.91 14.77 29.59
C PRO A 36 -1.14 13.71 28.82
N LEU A 37 0.15 13.54 29.08
CA LEU A 37 0.97 12.52 28.43
C LEU A 37 0.63 11.13 28.96
N ALA A 38 0.46 10.99 30.28
CA ALA A 38 0.02 9.74 30.90
C ALA A 38 -1.34 9.30 30.37
N VAL A 39 -2.28 10.24 30.21
CA VAL A 39 -3.60 10.01 29.60
C VAL A 39 -3.46 9.49 28.17
N LYS A 40 -2.67 10.18 27.33
CA LYS A 40 -2.45 9.73 25.94
C LYS A 40 -1.80 8.35 25.89
N LEU A 41 -0.81 8.11 26.73
CA LEU A 41 -0.07 6.84 26.77
C LEU A 41 -0.98 5.69 27.24
N TYR A 42 -1.80 5.90 28.27
CA TYR A 42 -2.78 4.91 28.71
C TYR A 42 -3.73 4.52 27.58
N TYR A 43 -4.34 5.49 26.89
CA TYR A 43 -5.30 5.20 25.82
C TYR A 43 -4.64 4.55 24.60
N TRP A 44 -3.44 5.02 24.23
CA TRP A 44 -2.66 4.36 23.18
C TRP A 44 -2.35 2.91 23.52
N LEU A 45 -1.90 2.63 24.76
CA LEU A 45 -1.65 1.27 25.22
C LEU A 45 -2.94 0.44 25.24
N SER A 46 -4.07 1.01 25.66
CA SER A 46 -5.34 0.29 25.67
C SER A 46 -5.77 -0.12 24.26
N TYR A 47 -5.67 0.78 23.27
CA TYR A 47 -6.05 0.45 21.89
C TYR A 47 -5.06 -0.49 21.21
N THR A 48 -3.78 -0.49 21.59
CA THR A 48 -2.76 -1.33 20.94
C THR A 48 -2.54 -2.68 21.60
N GLN A 49 -2.86 -2.82 22.90
CA GLN A 49 -2.52 -4.01 23.69
C GLN A 49 -3.75 -4.66 24.36
N ASN A 50 -4.92 -4.03 24.34
CA ASN A 50 -6.15 -4.60 24.90
C ASN A 50 -7.31 -4.57 23.89
N PRO A 51 -7.34 -5.51 22.93
CA PRO A 51 -8.40 -5.57 21.94
C PRO A 51 -9.80 -5.81 22.54
N GLY A 52 -9.90 -6.33 23.77
CA GLY A 52 -11.19 -6.54 24.46
C GLY A 52 -11.84 -5.26 25.03
N LEU A 53 -11.09 -4.17 25.15
CA LEU A 53 -11.60 -2.84 25.54
C LEU A 53 -11.87 -2.00 24.27
N THR A 54 -12.83 -2.43 23.45
CA THR A 54 -13.14 -1.73 22.20
C THR A 54 -14.05 -0.51 22.44
N ASP A 55 -13.47 0.61 22.87
CA ASP A 55 -14.12 1.92 22.70
C ASP A 55 -13.78 2.48 21.31
N TYR A 56 -14.58 2.12 20.31
CA TYR A 56 -14.38 2.57 18.93
C TYR A 56 -14.39 4.10 18.82
N THR A 57 -15.32 4.76 19.53
CA THR A 57 -15.45 6.23 19.51
C THR A 57 -14.20 6.88 20.10
N GLY A 58 -13.73 6.40 21.24
CA GLY A 58 -12.50 6.86 21.87
C GLY A 58 -11.27 6.63 20.97
N MET A 59 -11.19 5.49 20.30
CA MET A 59 -10.10 5.16 19.37
C MET A 59 -10.05 6.14 18.19
N VAL A 60 -11.20 6.38 17.54
CA VAL A 60 -11.34 7.32 16.43
C VAL A 60 -10.99 8.75 16.86
N GLN A 61 -11.46 9.18 18.04
CA GLN A 61 -11.11 10.49 18.59
C GLN A 61 -9.62 10.61 18.90
N PHE A 62 -9.01 9.55 19.43
CA PHE A 62 -7.57 9.52 19.70
C PHE A 62 -6.77 9.68 18.41
N ILE A 63 -7.12 8.95 17.35
CA ILE A 63 -6.48 9.05 16.03
C ILE A 63 -6.57 10.47 15.48
N ARG A 64 -7.77 11.08 15.51
CA ARG A 64 -7.99 12.45 15.02
C ARG A 64 -7.20 13.52 15.76
N ARG A 65 -7.05 13.36 17.08
CA ARG A 65 -6.36 14.35 17.94
C ARG A 65 -4.85 14.18 17.98
N ASN A 66 -4.31 13.06 17.48
CA ASN A 66 -2.89 12.74 17.62
C ASN A 66 -2.32 12.13 16.32
N PRO A 67 -2.38 12.82 15.16
CA PRO A 67 -1.97 12.25 13.87
C PRO A 67 -0.48 11.83 13.83
N ASP A 68 0.39 12.54 14.55
CA ASP A 68 1.84 12.28 14.58
C ASP A 68 2.26 11.29 15.67
N TRP A 69 1.30 10.69 16.39
CA TRP A 69 1.62 9.77 17.47
C TRP A 69 2.20 8.44 16.94
N PRO A 70 3.15 7.82 17.66
CA PRO A 70 3.68 6.53 17.24
C PRO A 70 2.60 5.47 17.04
N GLY A 71 2.67 4.74 15.92
CA GLY A 71 1.75 3.63 15.65
C GLY A 71 0.34 4.02 15.17
N ILE A 72 0.08 5.30 14.86
CA ILE A 72 -1.23 5.75 14.36
C ILE A 72 -1.66 5.03 13.07
N SER A 73 -0.73 4.70 12.18
CA SER A 73 -1.06 3.91 10.97
C SER A 73 -1.61 2.52 11.33
N ALA A 74 -1.08 1.88 12.37
CA ALA A 74 -1.57 0.59 12.84
C ALA A 74 -2.94 0.73 13.49
N LEU A 75 -3.12 1.76 14.34
CA LEU A 75 -4.42 2.07 14.95
C LEU A 75 -5.50 2.41 13.92
N THR A 76 -5.16 3.09 12.83
CA THR A 76 -6.10 3.39 11.74
C THR A 76 -6.58 2.09 11.06
N LYS A 77 -5.67 1.14 10.81
CA LYS A 77 -6.03 -0.19 10.29
C LYS A 77 -6.89 -1.00 11.27
N ASP A 78 -6.58 -0.88 12.56
CA ASP A 78 -7.35 -1.54 13.61
C ASP A 78 -8.77 -0.96 13.72
N ALA A 79 -8.90 0.38 13.62
CA ALA A 79 -10.19 1.06 13.56
C ALA A 79 -11.06 0.59 12.38
N GLU A 80 -10.47 0.28 11.22
CA GLU A 80 -11.23 -0.32 10.10
C GLU A 80 -11.84 -1.67 10.48
N SER A 81 -11.12 -2.50 11.24
CA SER A 81 -11.57 -3.83 11.66
C SER A 81 -12.64 -3.77 12.76
N HIS A 82 -12.56 -2.76 13.63
CA HIS A 82 -13.50 -2.55 14.75
C HIS A 82 -14.66 -1.62 14.41
N MET A 83 -14.79 -1.19 13.16
CA MET A 83 -15.88 -0.30 12.71
C MET A 83 -17.26 -0.93 12.96
N PRO A 84 -18.13 -0.32 13.80
CA PRO A 84 -19.44 -0.89 14.12
C PRO A 84 -20.29 -1.15 12.88
N SER A 85 -21.00 -2.28 12.86
CA SER A 85 -21.94 -2.61 11.78
C SER A 85 -23.14 -1.66 11.71
N THR A 86 -23.42 -0.94 12.80
CA THR A 86 -24.52 0.03 12.93
C THR A 86 -24.20 1.41 12.34
N MET A 87 -22.95 1.69 11.97
CA MET A 87 -22.60 2.98 11.36
C MET A 87 -23.36 3.21 10.06
N SER A 88 -23.88 4.43 9.90
CA SER A 88 -24.55 4.85 8.69
C SER A 88 -23.56 5.00 7.52
N PRO A 89 -24.02 4.88 6.26
CA PRO A 89 -23.17 5.16 5.10
C PRO A 89 -22.49 6.54 5.15
N HIS A 90 -23.17 7.55 5.70
CA HIS A 90 -22.62 8.90 5.86
C HIS A 90 -21.41 8.93 6.82
N GLU A 91 -21.50 8.26 7.97
CA GLU A 91 -20.39 8.21 8.94
C GLU A 91 -19.20 7.44 8.38
N ILE A 92 -19.44 6.33 7.67
CA ILE A 92 -18.39 5.54 7.01
C ILE A 92 -17.66 6.39 5.96
N ILE A 93 -18.42 7.08 5.10
CA ILE A 93 -17.86 7.97 4.08
C ILE A 93 -17.05 9.10 4.73
N ALA A 94 -17.56 9.73 5.79
CA ALA A 94 -16.87 10.80 6.48
C ALA A 94 -15.53 10.32 7.07
N TRP A 95 -15.50 9.12 7.66
CA TRP A 95 -14.25 8.52 8.13
C TRP A 95 -13.23 8.32 7.01
N PHE A 96 -13.62 7.65 5.92
CA PHE A 96 -12.69 7.33 4.83
C PHE A 96 -12.32 8.52 3.94
N SER A 97 -13.04 9.63 4.05
CA SER A 97 -12.66 10.91 3.41
C SER A 97 -11.42 11.52 4.08
N ASP A 98 -11.27 11.34 5.40
CA ASP A 98 -10.12 11.82 6.17
C ASP A 98 -9.00 10.76 6.23
N TYR A 99 -9.38 9.48 6.30
CA TYR A 99 -8.48 8.34 6.47
C TYR A 99 -8.72 7.31 5.36
N PRO A 100 -8.06 7.42 4.20
CA PRO A 100 -8.25 6.49 3.10
C PRO A 100 -8.02 5.01 3.52
N PRO A 101 -8.78 4.06 2.96
CA PRO A 101 -8.76 2.67 3.42
C PRO A 101 -7.39 2.02 3.24
N ALA A 102 -6.87 1.48 4.33
CA ALA A 102 -5.59 0.79 4.42
C ALA A 102 -5.72 -0.74 4.36
N THR A 103 -6.94 -1.28 4.54
CA THR A 103 -7.24 -2.72 4.45
C THR A 103 -8.30 -3.00 3.38
N ALA A 104 -8.38 -4.26 2.94
CA ALA A 104 -9.45 -4.68 2.02
C ALA A 104 -10.83 -4.63 2.68
N ALA A 105 -10.93 -4.91 3.98
CA ALA A 105 -12.16 -4.79 4.74
C ALA A 105 -12.64 -3.32 4.83
N GLY A 106 -11.71 -2.39 5.11
CA GLY A 106 -12.01 -0.96 5.09
C GLY A 106 -12.42 -0.47 3.72
N LEU A 107 -11.74 -0.92 2.65
CA LEU A 107 -12.15 -0.62 1.28
C LEU A 107 -13.56 -1.13 1.00
N ASP A 108 -13.89 -2.37 1.37
CA ASP A 108 -15.22 -2.95 1.16
C ASP A 108 -16.30 -2.12 1.86
N ARG A 109 -16.07 -1.75 3.13
CA ARG A 109 -16.96 -0.85 3.88
C ARG A 109 -17.14 0.50 3.17
N TYR A 110 -16.05 1.09 2.69
CA TYR A 110 -16.11 2.39 2.05
C TYR A 110 -16.85 2.35 0.70
N LEU A 111 -16.52 1.38 -0.16
CA LEU A 111 -17.18 1.21 -1.44
C LEU A 111 -18.67 0.91 -1.27
N GLY A 112 -19.02 0.04 -0.33
CA GLY A 112 -20.40 -0.25 0.02
C GLY A 112 -21.17 1.00 0.46
N ALA A 113 -20.59 1.81 1.34
CA ALA A 113 -21.18 3.07 1.79
C ALA A 113 -21.36 4.10 0.66
N LEU A 114 -20.35 4.26 -0.20
CA LEU A 114 -20.43 5.15 -1.36
C LEU A 114 -21.55 4.74 -2.32
N ILE A 115 -21.66 3.44 -2.62
CA ILE A 115 -22.70 2.92 -3.51
C ILE A 115 -24.09 3.11 -2.88
N ALA A 116 -24.25 2.81 -1.59
CA ALA A 116 -25.50 3.04 -0.87
C ALA A 116 -25.90 4.52 -0.83
N GLY A 117 -24.92 5.43 -0.79
CA GLY A 117 -25.12 6.88 -0.87
C GLY A 117 -25.26 7.44 -2.30
N GLY A 118 -25.37 6.60 -3.34
CA GLY A 118 -25.51 7.04 -4.73
C GLY A 118 -24.22 7.55 -5.39
N ARG A 119 -23.06 7.43 -4.72
CA ARG A 119 -21.75 7.92 -5.19
C ARG A 119 -20.97 6.83 -5.94
N GLN A 120 -21.63 6.13 -6.86
CA GLN A 120 -21.03 4.98 -7.55
C GLN A 120 -19.83 5.35 -8.44
N SER A 121 -19.86 6.52 -9.10
CA SER A 121 -18.74 6.98 -9.93
C SER A 121 -17.45 7.15 -9.13
N GLU A 122 -17.58 7.65 -7.90
CA GLU A 122 -16.47 7.79 -6.97
C GLU A 122 -15.98 6.44 -6.45
N ALA A 123 -16.89 5.53 -6.10
CA ALA A 123 -16.54 4.16 -5.72
C ALA A 123 -15.70 3.47 -6.81
N LYS A 124 -16.09 3.63 -8.08
CA LYS A 124 -15.33 3.10 -9.23
C LYS A 124 -13.90 3.65 -9.27
N LYS A 125 -13.73 4.98 -9.12
CA LYS A 125 -12.41 5.62 -9.12
C LYS A 125 -11.53 5.12 -7.97
N ILE A 126 -12.08 5.07 -6.76
CA ILE A 126 -11.36 4.63 -5.56
C ILE A 126 -10.94 3.16 -5.68
N LEU A 127 -11.85 2.30 -6.13
CA LEU A 127 -11.54 0.89 -6.38
C LEU A 127 -10.43 0.74 -7.42
N SER A 128 -10.55 1.46 -8.54
CA SER A 128 -9.61 1.44 -9.66
C SER A 128 -8.18 1.79 -9.21
N ASP A 129 -8.02 2.87 -8.43
CA ASP A 129 -6.73 3.29 -7.90
C ASP A 129 -6.20 2.34 -6.82
N TRP A 130 -7.06 1.91 -5.89
CA TRP A 130 -6.67 1.01 -4.82
C TRP A 130 -6.26 -0.37 -5.35
N TRP A 131 -7.00 -0.88 -6.34
CA TRP A 131 -6.71 -2.14 -7.02
C TRP A 131 -5.36 -2.13 -7.74
N ALA A 132 -4.95 -1.00 -8.31
CA ALA A 132 -3.63 -0.89 -8.94
C ALA A 132 -2.49 -0.81 -7.90
N GLN A 133 -2.70 -0.08 -6.81
CA GLN A 133 -1.63 0.36 -5.90
C GLN A 133 -1.43 -0.54 -4.67
N ASN A 134 -2.42 -1.32 -4.26
CA ASN A 134 -2.34 -2.08 -3.00
C ASN A 134 -2.08 -3.57 -3.23
N THR A 135 -1.21 -4.11 -2.37
CA THR A 135 -1.01 -5.55 -2.22
C THR A 135 -1.90 -6.04 -1.09
N MET A 136 -2.54 -7.18 -1.30
CA MET A 136 -3.43 -7.78 -0.30
C MET A 136 -3.38 -9.32 -0.44
N PRO A 137 -3.74 -10.07 0.61
CA PRO A 137 -3.90 -11.52 0.55
C PRO A 137 -4.77 -11.99 -0.62
N ARG A 138 -4.54 -13.22 -1.12
CA ARG A 138 -5.32 -13.76 -2.25
C ARG A 138 -6.82 -13.85 -1.96
N GLU A 139 -7.20 -14.11 -0.71
CA GLU A 139 -8.59 -14.17 -0.29
C GLU A 139 -9.29 -12.81 -0.40
N ASP A 140 -8.66 -11.74 0.08
CA ASP A 140 -9.15 -10.37 -0.06
C ASP A 140 -9.31 -9.96 -1.52
N GLN A 141 -8.34 -10.32 -2.38
CA GLN A 141 -8.44 -10.05 -3.82
C GLN A 141 -9.68 -10.71 -4.42
N ARG A 142 -9.91 -11.99 -4.08
CA ARG A 142 -11.09 -12.73 -4.57
C ARG A 142 -12.38 -12.11 -4.05
N HIS A 143 -12.41 -11.70 -2.77
CA HIS A 143 -13.59 -11.06 -2.17
C HIS A 143 -13.94 -9.75 -2.87
N ILE A 144 -12.97 -8.82 -2.99
CA ILE A 144 -13.16 -7.53 -3.67
C ILE A 144 -13.53 -7.73 -5.14
N PHE A 145 -12.85 -8.63 -5.84
CA PHE A 145 -13.15 -8.91 -7.25
C PHE A 145 -14.55 -9.52 -7.44
N ARG A 146 -14.99 -10.41 -6.54
CA ARG A 146 -16.33 -11.02 -6.61
C ARG A 146 -17.44 -9.97 -6.53
N ILE A 147 -17.28 -8.97 -5.67
CA ILE A 147 -18.31 -7.96 -5.42
C ILE A 147 -18.23 -6.82 -6.44
N TYR A 148 -17.01 -6.32 -6.68
CA TYR A 148 -16.79 -5.08 -7.43
C TYR A 148 -16.11 -5.29 -8.78
N GLY A 149 -15.85 -6.53 -9.20
CA GLY A 149 -15.11 -6.85 -10.43
C GLY A 149 -15.71 -6.24 -11.70
N GLN A 150 -17.04 -6.08 -11.75
CA GLN A 150 -17.73 -5.40 -12.86
C GLN A 150 -17.36 -3.91 -13.02
N PHE A 151 -16.76 -3.29 -12.00
CA PHE A 151 -16.28 -1.91 -12.02
C PHE A 151 -14.82 -1.79 -12.43
N LEU A 152 -14.09 -2.90 -12.49
CA LEU A 152 -12.69 -2.93 -12.90
C LEU A 152 -12.60 -3.07 -14.42
N THR A 153 -11.85 -2.17 -15.03
CA THR A 153 -11.60 -2.19 -16.46
C THR A 153 -10.36 -3.01 -16.79
N ARG A 154 -10.19 -3.32 -18.08
CA ARG A 154 -8.93 -3.89 -18.57
C ARG A 154 -7.72 -3.03 -18.20
N ALA A 155 -7.85 -1.70 -18.28
CA ALA A 155 -6.76 -0.78 -17.94
C ALA A 155 -6.37 -0.89 -16.45
N ASP A 156 -7.32 -1.14 -15.56
CA ASP A 156 -7.05 -1.35 -14.13
C ASP A 156 -6.25 -2.63 -13.89
N HIS A 157 -6.59 -3.71 -14.60
CA HIS A 157 -5.80 -4.94 -14.57
C HIS A 157 -4.38 -4.74 -15.12
N GLN A 158 -4.21 -3.92 -16.18
CA GLN A 158 -2.89 -3.59 -16.72
C GLN A 158 -2.04 -2.79 -15.71
N ARG A 159 -2.63 -1.77 -15.06
CA ARG A 159 -1.94 -0.99 -14.01
C ARG A 159 -1.54 -1.89 -12.84
N ARG A 160 -2.43 -2.77 -12.38
CA ARG A 160 -2.14 -3.74 -11.31
C ARG A 160 -1.04 -4.72 -11.73
N PHE A 161 -1.07 -5.24 -12.95
CA PHE A 161 -0.05 -6.11 -13.50
C PHE A 161 1.34 -5.48 -13.42
N ASP A 162 1.47 -4.22 -13.87
CA ASP A 162 2.72 -3.48 -13.82
C ASP A 162 3.22 -3.26 -12.40
N ALA A 163 2.34 -2.81 -11.50
CA ALA A 163 2.66 -2.56 -10.11
C ALA A 163 3.13 -3.84 -9.38
N LEU A 164 2.47 -4.97 -9.62
CA LEU A 164 2.84 -6.26 -9.02
C LEU A 164 4.22 -6.72 -9.51
N LEU A 165 4.53 -6.60 -10.80
CA LEU A 165 5.85 -6.95 -11.33
C LEU A 165 6.95 -6.04 -10.78
N LEU A 166 6.70 -4.74 -10.67
CA LEU A 166 7.66 -3.78 -10.12
C LEU A 166 8.04 -4.12 -8.67
N ARG A 167 7.05 -4.52 -7.87
CA ARG A 167 7.22 -4.95 -6.47
C ARG A 167 7.75 -6.38 -6.31
N GLY A 168 7.88 -7.14 -7.41
CA GLY A 168 8.35 -8.52 -7.38
C GLY A 168 7.31 -9.56 -6.96
N SER A 169 6.02 -9.18 -6.91
CA SER A 169 4.89 -10.09 -6.64
C SER A 169 4.54 -10.95 -7.87
N ASN A 170 5.48 -11.79 -8.30
CA ASN A 170 5.45 -12.48 -9.59
C ASN A 170 4.23 -13.41 -9.75
N ASP A 171 3.89 -14.19 -8.74
CA ASP A 171 2.77 -15.16 -8.84
C ASP A 171 1.43 -14.44 -9.01
N SER A 172 1.24 -13.32 -8.31
CA SER A 172 0.06 -12.47 -8.46
C SER A 172 0.04 -11.79 -9.82
N ALA A 173 1.20 -11.33 -10.32
CA ALA A 173 1.30 -10.74 -11.64
C ALA A 173 0.97 -11.75 -12.75
N LEU A 174 1.43 -13.01 -12.62
CA LEU A 174 1.10 -14.09 -13.55
C LEU A 174 -0.40 -14.38 -13.56
N ALA A 175 -1.04 -14.45 -12.38
CA ALA A 175 -2.50 -14.63 -12.30
C ALA A 175 -3.27 -13.50 -13.00
N ILE A 176 -2.83 -12.23 -12.84
CA ILE A 176 -3.43 -11.11 -13.57
C ILE A 176 -3.12 -11.18 -15.08
N ALA A 177 -1.93 -11.65 -15.46
CA ALA A 177 -1.55 -11.83 -16.85
C ALA A 177 -2.45 -12.84 -17.56
N ASP A 178 -2.82 -13.94 -16.89
CA ASP A 178 -3.76 -14.94 -17.41
C ASP A 178 -5.14 -14.33 -17.67
N VAL A 179 -5.64 -13.50 -16.73
CA VAL A 179 -6.90 -12.75 -16.90
C VAL A 179 -6.81 -11.76 -18.06
N LEU A 180 -5.67 -11.10 -18.23
CA LEU A 180 -5.45 -10.16 -19.33
C LEU A 180 -5.36 -10.86 -20.68
N GLY A 181 -4.82 -12.08 -20.74
CA GLY A 181 -4.59 -12.84 -21.97
C GLY A 181 -3.82 -12.04 -23.03
N LYS A 182 -4.01 -12.36 -24.32
CA LYS A 182 -3.49 -11.58 -25.46
C LYS A 182 -1.98 -11.27 -25.40
N GLY A 183 -1.17 -12.23 -24.93
CA GLY A 183 0.29 -12.07 -24.84
C GLY A 183 0.81 -11.60 -23.48
N TYR A 184 -0.06 -11.28 -22.52
CA TYR A 184 0.36 -10.86 -21.18
C TYR A 184 1.11 -11.95 -20.41
N PRO A 185 0.75 -13.25 -20.48
CA PRO A 185 1.54 -14.31 -19.84
C PRO A 185 2.99 -14.36 -20.34
N GLU A 186 3.21 -14.22 -21.65
CA GLU A 186 4.54 -14.16 -22.27
C GLU A 186 5.30 -12.89 -21.86
N LEU A 187 4.60 -11.74 -21.83
CA LEU A 187 5.15 -10.48 -21.35
C LEU A 187 5.61 -10.57 -19.90
N ALA A 188 4.79 -11.19 -19.03
CA ALA A 188 5.10 -11.42 -17.63
C ALA A 188 6.36 -12.30 -17.48
N ALA A 189 6.39 -13.44 -18.17
CA ALA A 189 7.52 -14.36 -18.14
C ALA A 189 8.83 -13.68 -18.57
N ALA A 190 8.79 -12.90 -19.66
CA ALA A 190 9.95 -12.15 -20.14
C ALA A 190 10.44 -11.11 -19.11
N ARG A 191 9.53 -10.31 -18.54
CA ARG A 191 9.87 -9.30 -17.52
C ARG A 191 10.43 -9.92 -16.25
N ILE A 192 9.83 -11.02 -15.77
CA ILE A 192 10.31 -11.76 -14.60
C ILE A 192 11.72 -12.33 -14.86
N ALA A 193 11.96 -12.94 -16.03
CA ALA A 193 13.26 -13.51 -16.37
C ALA A 193 14.35 -12.44 -16.48
N LEU A 194 14.05 -11.29 -17.09
CA LEU A 194 14.96 -10.14 -17.15
C LEU A 194 15.30 -9.62 -15.76
N ARG A 195 14.29 -9.46 -14.91
CA ARG A 195 14.47 -9.00 -13.52
C ARG A 195 15.38 -9.94 -12.72
N ARG A 196 15.19 -11.26 -12.89
CA ARG A 196 15.96 -12.33 -12.25
C ARG A 196 17.33 -12.61 -12.87
N GLN A 197 17.68 -11.95 -13.98
CA GLN A 197 18.94 -12.17 -14.72
C GLN A 197 19.08 -13.61 -15.24
N ASN A 198 17.98 -14.24 -15.66
CA ASN A 198 18.01 -15.60 -16.21
C ASN A 198 18.76 -15.65 -17.55
N GLY A 199 19.42 -16.77 -17.86
CA GLY A 199 20.18 -16.94 -19.11
C GLY A 199 19.32 -17.04 -20.39
N ASN A 200 18.03 -17.39 -20.28
CA ASN A 200 17.13 -17.60 -21.41
C ASN A 200 16.29 -16.36 -21.82
N VAL A 201 16.69 -15.16 -21.39
CA VAL A 201 15.93 -13.91 -21.60
C VAL A 201 15.60 -13.63 -23.07
N ASN A 202 16.52 -13.89 -24.00
CA ASN A 202 16.29 -13.63 -25.42
C ASN A 202 15.15 -14.48 -26.00
N ALA A 203 15.10 -15.77 -25.64
CA ALA A 203 14.03 -16.66 -26.06
C ALA A 203 12.66 -16.22 -25.51
N LEU A 204 12.62 -15.77 -24.25
CA LEU A 204 11.38 -15.29 -23.64
C LEU A 204 10.93 -13.95 -24.24
N ILE A 205 11.84 -13.01 -24.52
CA ILE A 205 11.53 -11.77 -25.23
C ILE A 205 10.95 -12.07 -26.62
N ASN A 206 11.51 -13.05 -27.33
CA ASN A 206 11.04 -13.41 -28.68
C ASN A 206 9.60 -13.97 -28.70
N ARG A 207 9.15 -14.58 -27.59
CA ARG A 207 7.77 -15.06 -27.43
C ARG A 207 6.77 -13.91 -27.19
N VAL A 208 7.23 -12.73 -26.77
CA VAL A 208 6.34 -11.58 -26.57
C VAL A 208 5.77 -11.12 -27.92
N PRO A 209 4.44 -11.04 -28.08
CA PRO A 209 3.81 -10.60 -29.32
C PRO A 209 4.23 -9.19 -29.73
N ALA A 210 4.21 -8.91 -31.03
CA ALA A 210 4.66 -7.63 -31.58
C ALA A 210 3.96 -6.40 -30.96
N SER A 211 2.68 -6.54 -30.63
CA SER A 211 1.86 -5.50 -29.97
C SER A 211 2.38 -5.11 -28.58
N LEU A 212 3.09 -6.00 -27.88
CA LEU A 212 3.60 -5.80 -26.52
C LEU A 212 5.13 -5.58 -26.47
N ARG A 213 5.84 -5.64 -27.61
CA ARG A 213 7.31 -5.46 -27.64
C ARG A 213 7.77 -4.06 -27.21
N LYS A 214 6.89 -3.06 -27.32
CA LYS A 214 7.12 -1.67 -26.89
C LYS A 214 6.49 -1.37 -25.53
N ASP A 215 6.07 -2.40 -24.79
CA ASP A 215 5.57 -2.24 -23.42
C ASP A 215 6.61 -1.49 -22.55
N PRO A 216 6.25 -0.38 -21.89
CA PRO A 216 7.18 0.38 -21.06
C PRO A 216 7.84 -0.46 -19.98
N GLY A 217 7.08 -1.37 -19.35
CA GLY A 217 7.62 -2.27 -18.34
C GLY A 217 8.66 -3.25 -18.90
N LEU A 218 8.42 -3.82 -20.09
CA LEU A 218 9.40 -4.66 -20.78
C LEU A 218 10.67 -3.90 -21.15
N LEU A 219 10.52 -2.69 -21.71
CA LEU A 219 11.67 -1.86 -22.08
C LEU A 219 12.51 -1.51 -20.84
N TYR A 220 11.88 -1.20 -19.72
CA TYR A 220 12.55 -0.95 -18.45
C TYR A 220 13.36 -2.16 -17.97
N GLU A 221 12.77 -3.36 -17.98
CA GLU A 221 13.48 -4.57 -17.54
C GLU A 221 14.66 -4.90 -18.47
N ARG A 222 14.50 -4.67 -19.79
CA ARG A 222 15.59 -4.83 -20.77
C ARG A 222 16.71 -3.82 -20.55
N LEU A 223 16.36 -2.56 -20.27
CA LEU A 223 17.32 -1.50 -19.95
C LEU A 223 18.17 -1.90 -18.74
N ARG A 224 17.51 -2.24 -17.63
CA ARG A 224 18.18 -2.65 -16.38
C ARG A 224 19.03 -3.91 -16.56
N TRP A 225 18.52 -4.90 -17.30
CA TRP A 225 19.29 -6.12 -17.60
C TRP A 225 20.53 -5.81 -18.42
N ARG A 226 20.42 -5.01 -19.50
CA ARG A 226 21.57 -4.63 -20.31
C ARG A 226 22.62 -3.88 -19.52
N ARG A 227 22.20 -2.91 -18.69
CA ARG A 227 23.11 -2.21 -17.78
C ARG A 227 23.84 -3.17 -16.86
N LYS A 228 23.13 -4.11 -16.21
CA LYS A 228 23.73 -5.08 -15.30
C LYS A 228 24.71 -6.06 -15.96
N ASN A 229 24.66 -6.21 -17.28
CA ASN A 229 25.55 -7.05 -18.06
C ASN A 229 26.54 -6.21 -18.90
N ASP A 230 26.73 -4.94 -18.54
CA ASP A 230 27.66 -3.99 -19.17
C ASP A 230 27.46 -3.79 -20.69
N LEU A 231 26.25 -4.04 -21.17
CA LEU A 231 25.82 -3.84 -22.55
C LEU A 231 25.32 -2.40 -22.77
N ASP A 232 26.15 -1.41 -22.44
CA ASP A 232 25.77 0.01 -22.36
C ASP A 232 25.23 0.54 -23.70
N ALA A 233 25.81 0.14 -24.85
CA ALA A 233 25.34 0.58 -26.16
C ALA A 233 23.87 0.22 -26.41
N GLY A 234 23.46 -1.00 -26.06
CA GLY A 234 22.08 -1.43 -26.17
C GLY A 234 21.16 -0.80 -25.12
N ALA A 235 21.70 -0.45 -23.95
CA ALA A 235 20.96 0.30 -22.94
C ALA A 235 20.63 1.73 -23.41
N VAL A 236 21.61 2.40 -24.03
CA VAL A 236 21.43 3.73 -24.67
C VAL A 236 20.42 3.68 -25.80
N GLU A 237 20.39 2.62 -26.62
CA GLU A 237 19.39 2.47 -27.67
C GLU A 237 17.96 2.47 -27.11
N ILE A 238 17.75 1.82 -25.96
CA ILE A 238 16.44 1.80 -25.28
C ILE A 238 16.10 3.20 -24.76
N LEU A 239 17.04 3.89 -24.11
CA LEU A 239 16.83 5.25 -23.59
C LEU A 239 16.48 6.26 -24.69
N ARG A 240 17.10 6.16 -25.88
CA ARG A 240 16.76 7.01 -27.03
C ARG A 240 15.34 6.81 -27.53
N ARG A 241 14.73 5.67 -27.24
CA ARG A 241 13.35 5.31 -27.59
C ARG A 241 12.45 5.21 -26.36
N MET A 242 12.83 5.88 -25.26
CA MET A 242 12.06 5.88 -24.03
C MET A 242 10.61 6.33 -24.32
N PRO A 243 9.60 5.63 -23.80
CA PRO A 243 8.22 6.07 -23.92
C PRO A 243 8.01 7.48 -23.33
N SER A 244 6.94 8.15 -23.74
CA SER A 244 6.53 9.41 -23.12
C SER A 244 6.19 9.21 -21.64
N ALA A 245 6.46 10.23 -20.81
CA ALA A 245 6.35 10.14 -19.35
C ALA A 245 4.94 9.71 -18.87
N ASP A 246 3.89 10.13 -19.56
CA ASP A 246 2.49 9.76 -19.31
C ASP A 246 2.20 8.26 -19.45
N LYS A 247 3.09 7.52 -20.12
CA LYS A 247 2.97 6.06 -20.33
C LYS A 247 3.83 5.24 -19.37
N ILE A 248 4.60 5.89 -18.50
CA ILE A 248 5.56 5.23 -17.62
C ILE A 248 5.07 5.33 -16.17
N HIS A 249 4.64 4.20 -15.61
CA HIS A 249 4.19 4.13 -14.21
C HIS A 249 5.35 4.23 -13.20
N ASN A 250 6.58 3.90 -13.59
CA ASN A 250 7.77 3.89 -12.75
C ASN A 250 8.82 4.92 -13.22
N LEU A 251 8.38 6.15 -13.51
CA LEU A 251 9.22 7.17 -14.16
C LEU A 251 10.49 7.49 -13.36
N GLU A 252 10.41 7.55 -12.03
CA GLU A 252 11.58 7.76 -11.17
C GLU A 252 12.64 6.67 -11.34
N ASP A 253 12.23 5.42 -11.53
CA ASP A 253 13.16 4.31 -11.72
C ASP A 253 13.85 4.38 -13.09
N TRP A 254 13.14 4.84 -14.11
CA TRP A 254 13.75 5.14 -15.41
C TRP A 254 14.82 6.22 -15.30
N TRP A 255 14.54 7.30 -14.56
CA TRP A 255 15.52 8.36 -14.33
C TRP A 255 16.76 7.87 -13.59
N LYS A 256 16.60 6.99 -12.59
CA LYS A 256 17.74 6.35 -11.92
C LYS A 256 18.62 5.57 -12.91
N GLU A 257 18.00 4.75 -13.77
CA GLU A 257 18.75 3.98 -14.78
C GLU A 257 19.44 4.90 -15.80
N LEU A 258 18.79 5.97 -16.24
CA LEU A 258 19.37 6.99 -17.11
C LEU A 258 20.60 7.66 -16.47
N HIS A 259 20.50 8.09 -15.21
CA HIS A 259 21.62 8.71 -14.49
C HIS A 259 22.82 7.76 -14.36
N ILE A 260 22.58 6.49 -14.05
CA ILE A 260 23.65 5.49 -13.95
C ILE A 260 24.37 5.32 -15.29
N ILE A 261 23.63 5.25 -16.39
CA ILE A 261 24.21 5.07 -17.73
C ILE A 261 25.01 6.31 -18.15
N ILE A 262 24.48 7.53 -17.93
CA ILE A 262 25.22 8.77 -18.22
C ILE A 262 26.55 8.78 -17.47
N ARG A 263 26.54 8.47 -16.16
CA ARG A 263 27.75 8.42 -15.35
C ARG A 263 28.78 7.44 -15.90
N ARG A 264 28.37 6.21 -16.21
CA ARG A 264 29.25 5.17 -16.79
C ARG A 264 29.90 5.62 -18.11
N LEU A 265 29.14 6.29 -18.98
CA LEU A 265 29.63 6.77 -20.26
C LEU A 265 30.63 7.92 -20.10
N SER A 266 30.43 8.79 -19.11
CA SER A 266 31.39 9.85 -18.79
C SER A 266 32.70 9.29 -18.23
N GLU A 267 32.62 8.30 -17.34
CA GLU A 267 33.80 7.65 -16.74
C GLU A 267 34.63 6.88 -17.79
N LYS A 268 34.00 6.27 -18.79
CA LYS A 268 34.70 5.54 -19.88
C LYS A 268 35.35 6.44 -20.93
N LYS A 269 35.01 7.72 -20.97
CA LYS A 269 35.57 8.69 -21.92
C LYS A 269 36.87 9.34 -21.42
N ASN A 270 37.17 9.19 -20.14
CA ASN A 270 38.43 9.58 -19.51
C ASN A 270 39.38 8.38 -19.43
#